data_AF-A0A412K7L0-F1
#
_entry.id   AF-A0A412K7L0-F1
#
_cell.length_a   1.000
_cell.length_b   1.000
_cell.length_c   1.000
_cell.angle_alpha   90.00
_cell.angle_beta   90.00
_cell.angle_gamma   90.00
#
_symmetry.space_group_name_H-M   'P 1'
#
loop_
_entity.id
_entity.type
_entity.pdbx_description
1 polymer ?
#
loop_
_entity_poly.entity_id
_entity_poly.type
_entity_poly.pdbx_seq_one_letter_code
_entity_poly.pdbx_strand_id
1 'polypeptide(L)'
;MILWNLIEVDVELFWRTFISKAVEYGANRRCLSQENLKEQCKSYFKENKTERNILTEPFWGRVWKEGCKDIEVQIDYVLAIPTQTTREEMSIEDDTIFYFELYRFDDSKKKDSLKYIAPNKMIWQNGLEFEVLFRCSSQERCGNYIEQELSKKLEDLENKYKVIAWPVKEHFPYTEVELLHKEVLEKSFESSKECRCANCGKAIFDDKVYIIEIDNEECKNTVGMAHETCVRPVDRIIGEANIPGIGDYSYLKHFDIDCWAKMVIKGKRVWENIELMAAKCSPLVIDADEVFHDGNYCLYQILDNGDKRYTLNRGVIDRLSRKGAELLQEKFNENLITAKNEGNPFGYSSKSYIYGRYAKILEQVGDKEDFIECIEAKLNYIMSLLQKYIMTAKHIMCL
;
A
#
# COMPACT_ATOMS: atom_id res chain seq x y z
N MET A 1 8.52 15.11 6.84
CA MET A 1 9.50 15.19 5.73
C MET A 1 9.91 16.62 5.35
N ILE A 2 8.98 17.56 5.12
CA ILE A 2 9.34 18.94 4.69
C ILE A 2 10.26 19.67 5.68
N LEU A 3 10.11 19.45 6.99
CA LEU A 3 10.96 20.07 8.02
C LEU A 3 12.40 19.55 8.03
N TRP A 4 12.62 18.29 7.67
CA TRP A 4 13.96 17.67 7.70
C TRP A 4 14.87 18.20 6.58
N ASN A 5 14.33 18.33 5.37
CA ASN A 5 15.09 18.90 4.23
C ASN A 5 15.50 20.38 4.45
N LEU A 6 15.05 21.00 5.54
CA LEU A 6 15.40 22.36 5.95
C LEU A 6 16.37 22.40 7.14
N ILE A 7 16.74 21.23 7.72
CA ILE A 7 17.46 21.11 8.98
C ILE A 7 18.62 20.12 8.78
N GLU A 8 19.85 20.63 8.67
CA GLU A 8 21.07 19.81 8.78
C GLU A 8 21.32 19.51 10.26
N VAL A 9 20.86 18.37 10.77
CA VAL A 9 21.10 17.90 12.15
C VAL A 9 21.26 16.39 12.09
N ASP A 10 21.87 15.76 13.11
CA ASP A 10 21.82 14.31 13.28
C ASP A 10 20.36 13.81 13.41
N VAL A 11 20.03 12.73 12.70
CA VAL A 11 18.64 12.22 12.56
C VAL A 11 18.14 11.68 13.88
N GLU A 12 19.00 10.97 14.58
CA GLU A 12 18.67 10.41 15.88
C GLU A 12 18.44 11.53 16.89
N LEU A 13 19.28 12.57 16.89
CA LEU A 13 19.13 13.73 17.75
C LEU A 13 17.85 14.52 17.43
N PHE A 14 17.52 14.70 16.15
CA PHE A 14 16.28 15.36 15.74
C PHE A 14 15.05 14.59 16.21
N TRP A 15 14.99 13.27 15.94
CA TRP A 15 13.85 12.45 16.35
C TRP A 15 13.77 12.28 17.86
N ARG A 16 14.89 12.03 18.57
CA ARG A 16 14.91 11.98 20.04
C ARG A 16 14.42 13.27 20.65
N THR A 17 14.85 14.41 20.12
CA THR A 17 14.42 15.74 20.59
C THR A 17 12.93 15.94 20.30
N PHE A 18 12.48 15.63 19.09
CA PHE A 18 11.09 15.81 18.70
C PHE A 18 10.16 14.88 19.50
N ILE A 19 10.51 13.61 19.68
CA ILE A 19 9.76 12.64 20.48
C ILE A 19 9.74 13.07 21.95
N SER A 20 10.90 13.38 22.53
CA SER A 20 11.00 13.86 23.92
C SER A 20 10.15 15.10 24.14
N LYS A 21 10.19 16.07 23.22
CA LYS A 21 9.39 17.30 23.28
C LYS A 21 7.91 17.04 23.06
N ALA A 22 7.54 16.14 22.14
CA ALA A 22 6.15 15.76 21.94
C ALA A 22 5.56 15.11 23.20
N VAL A 23 6.33 14.24 23.88
CA VAL A 23 5.97 13.64 25.16
C VAL A 23 5.91 14.69 26.27
N GLU A 24 6.89 15.58 26.37
CA GLU A 24 6.92 16.67 27.35
C GLU A 24 5.72 17.61 27.17
N TYR A 25 5.38 17.98 25.93
CA TYR A 25 4.25 18.85 25.64
C TYR A 25 2.91 18.16 25.83
N GLY A 26 2.82 16.87 25.49
CA GLY A 26 1.65 16.05 25.80
C GLY A 26 1.41 15.95 27.31
N ALA A 27 2.45 15.63 28.08
CA ALA A 27 2.39 15.48 29.53
C ALA A 27 2.04 16.80 30.25
N ASN A 28 2.59 17.92 29.78
CA ASN A 28 2.41 19.23 30.40
C ASN A 28 1.29 20.07 29.77
N ARG A 29 0.49 19.52 28.84
CA ARG A 29 -0.61 20.21 28.13
C ARG A 29 -0.17 21.51 27.46
N ARG A 30 1.08 21.57 26.97
CA ARG A 30 1.64 22.77 26.37
C ARG A 30 1.42 22.78 24.87
N CYS A 31 1.25 23.98 24.32
CA CYS A 31 1.11 24.20 22.88
C CYS A 31 2.43 24.77 22.36
N LEU A 32 2.90 24.26 21.22
CA LEU A 32 4.09 24.81 20.55
C LEU A 32 3.64 25.70 19.38
N SER A 33 3.98 26.99 19.43
CA SER A 33 3.83 27.87 18.28
C SER A 33 4.92 27.58 17.25
N GLN A 34 4.66 27.86 15.97
CA GLN A 34 5.65 27.69 14.91
C GLN A 34 6.92 28.54 15.16
N GLU A 35 6.76 29.71 15.77
CA GLU A 35 7.86 30.62 16.11
C GLU A 35 8.72 30.06 17.25
N ASN A 36 8.10 29.53 18.30
CA ASN A 36 8.84 28.90 19.41
C ASN A 36 9.55 27.62 18.96
N LEU A 37 8.96 26.84 18.05
CA LEU A 37 9.63 25.68 17.46
C LEU A 37 10.89 26.12 16.69
N LYS A 38 10.78 27.16 15.86
CA LYS A 38 11.93 27.72 15.11
C LYS A 38 13.00 28.25 16.04
N GLU A 39 12.62 28.90 17.14
CA GLU A 39 13.57 29.45 18.12
C GLU A 39 14.27 28.35 18.92
N GLN A 40 13.57 27.30 19.33
CA GLN A 40 14.18 26.15 20.00
C GLN A 40 15.10 25.35 19.09
N CYS A 41 14.79 25.27 17.79
CA CYS A 41 15.66 24.65 16.81
C CYS A 41 16.81 25.57 16.34
N LYS A 42 16.88 26.84 16.81
CA LYS A 42 17.84 27.86 16.34
C LYS A 42 19.31 27.56 16.60
N SER A 43 19.62 26.85 17.67
CA SER A 43 20.99 26.37 17.96
C SER A 43 21.45 25.38 16.91
N TYR A 44 20.57 24.44 16.55
CA TYR A 44 20.80 23.43 15.53
C TYR A 44 20.95 24.04 14.12
N PHE A 45 20.21 25.11 13.81
CA PHE A 45 20.38 25.87 12.56
C PHE A 45 21.70 26.65 12.46
N LYS A 46 22.41 26.88 13.58
CA LYS A 46 23.63 27.71 13.62
C LYS A 46 24.93 26.89 13.55
N GLU A 47 24.94 25.66 14.05
CA GLU A 47 26.17 24.85 14.17
C GLU A 47 26.67 24.27 12.83
N ASN A 48 25.82 24.16 11.80
CA ASN A 48 26.20 23.59 10.51
C ASN A 48 26.67 24.60 9.44
N LYS A 49 27.20 25.76 9.84
CA LYS A 49 27.88 26.67 8.89
C LYS A 49 29.30 26.25 8.52
N THR A 50 29.79 25.13 9.05
CA THR A 50 31.18 24.68 8.85
C THR A 50 31.21 23.54 7.83
N GLU A 51 31.90 23.81 6.71
CA GLU A 51 32.29 22.90 5.63
C GLU A 51 31.19 22.32 4.74
N ARG A 52 30.86 23.12 3.72
CA ARG A 52 30.00 22.88 2.55
C ARG A 52 30.30 21.64 1.67
N ASN A 53 31.08 20.64 2.10
CA ASN A 53 31.58 19.60 1.20
C ASN A 53 31.21 18.14 1.54
N ILE A 54 30.33 17.86 2.51
CA ILE A 54 30.03 16.46 2.90
C ILE A 54 28.58 16.01 2.60
N LEU A 55 27.64 16.91 2.29
CA LEU A 55 26.22 16.54 2.11
C LEU A 55 25.63 16.96 0.75
N THR A 56 26.32 16.68 -0.34
CA THR A 56 25.72 16.78 -1.69
C THR A 56 24.82 15.60 -2.04
N GLU A 57 24.88 14.50 -1.28
CA GLU A 57 23.92 13.40 -1.45
C GLU A 57 22.72 13.64 -0.51
N PRO A 58 21.49 13.77 -1.06
CA PRO A 58 20.32 13.86 -0.21
C PRO A 58 20.28 12.62 0.70
N PHE A 59 19.95 12.82 1.98
CA PHE A 59 19.83 11.75 2.97
C PHE A 59 18.86 10.61 2.56
N TRP A 60 17.95 10.90 1.63
CA TRP A 60 17.05 9.95 0.96
C TRP A 60 17.36 9.81 -0.55
N GLY A 61 18.59 10.06 -0.93
CA GLY A 61 19.09 9.93 -2.28
C GLY A 61 19.09 8.46 -2.66
N ARG A 62 18.05 8.02 -3.36
CA ARG A 62 18.04 6.68 -3.95
C ARG A 62 19.11 6.62 -5.02
N VAL A 63 19.93 5.59 -4.96
CA VAL A 63 20.90 5.26 -6.00
C VAL A 63 20.47 3.93 -6.60
N TRP A 64 20.63 3.78 -7.90
CA TRP A 64 20.52 2.46 -8.50
C TRP A 64 21.54 1.55 -7.82
N LYS A 65 21.11 0.35 -7.42
CA LYS A 65 22.07 -0.64 -6.95
C LYS A 65 23.09 -0.90 -8.07
N GLU A 66 24.36 -0.99 -7.71
CA GLU A 66 25.45 -1.16 -8.68
C GLU A 66 25.17 -2.37 -9.59
N GLY A 67 25.43 -2.23 -10.90
CA GLY A 67 25.12 -3.25 -11.90
C GLY A 67 23.63 -3.45 -12.21
N CYS A 68 22.71 -2.77 -11.53
CA CYS A 68 21.26 -2.95 -11.72
C CYS A 68 20.60 -1.90 -12.62
N LYS A 69 21.36 -0.92 -13.10
CA LYS A 69 20.90 0.12 -14.04
C LYS A 69 21.04 -0.35 -15.49
N ASP A 70 20.38 -1.44 -15.83
CA ASP A 70 20.16 -1.82 -17.22
C ASP A 70 18.67 -2.00 -17.47
N ILE A 71 18.03 -0.88 -17.82
CA ILE A 71 16.63 -0.88 -18.24
C ILE A 71 16.62 -1.44 -19.66
N GLU A 72 16.66 -2.76 -19.75
CA GLU A 72 16.31 -3.46 -20.98
C GLU A 72 14.85 -3.15 -21.29
N VAL A 73 14.55 -2.78 -22.53
CA VAL A 73 13.26 -2.23 -22.97
C VAL A 73 12.68 -2.99 -24.15
N GLN A 74 13.43 -3.90 -24.75
CA GLN A 74 12.99 -4.67 -25.90
C GLN A 74 12.21 -5.91 -25.47
N ILE A 75 12.71 -6.61 -24.45
CA ILE A 75 12.20 -7.91 -24.02
C ILE A 75 11.54 -7.81 -22.63
N ASP A 76 10.40 -8.46 -22.50
CA ASP A 76 9.77 -8.82 -21.24
C ASP A 76 10.05 -10.29 -20.93
N TYR A 77 10.59 -10.53 -19.74
CA TYR A 77 10.75 -11.87 -19.19
C TYR A 77 9.57 -12.14 -18.27
N VAL A 78 8.77 -13.16 -18.56
CA VAL A 78 7.53 -13.46 -17.84
C VAL A 78 7.47 -14.94 -17.44
N LEU A 79 7.24 -15.19 -16.16
CA LEU A 79 6.84 -16.51 -15.68
C LEU A 79 5.33 -16.54 -15.51
N ALA A 80 4.66 -17.50 -16.14
CA ALA A 80 3.21 -17.58 -16.07
C ALA A 80 2.67 -19.01 -16.20
N ILE A 81 1.48 -19.24 -15.63
CA ILE A 81 0.74 -20.50 -15.71
C ILE A 81 -0.42 -20.30 -16.69
N PRO A 82 -0.66 -21.22 -17.63
CA PRO A 82 -1.80 -21.13 -18.53
C PRO A 82 -3.11 -21.31 -17.73
N THR A 83 -4.11 -20.48 -18.03
CA THR A 83 -5.47 -20.67 -17.51
C THR A 83 -6.08 -21.97 -18.06
N GLN A 84 -7.17 -22.45 -17.45
CA GLN A 84 -7.85 -23.66 -17.94
C GLN A 84 -8.23 -23.57 -19.41
N THR A 85 -8.77 -22.43 -19.86
CA THR A 85 -9.12 -22.19 -21.26
C THR A 85 -7.91 -22.34 -22.19
N THR A 86 -6.78 -21.72 -21.83
CA THR A 86 -5.52 -21.80 -22.58
C THR A 86 -4.96 -23.22 -22.59
N ARG A 87 -5.09 -23.96 -21.48
CA ARG A 87 -4.66 -25.37 -21.41
C ARG A 87 -5.45 -26.24 -22.38
N GLU A 88 -6.77 -26.05 -22.46
CA GLU A 88 -7.63 -26.77 -23.38
C GLU A 88 -7.31 -26.42 -24.85
N GLU A 89 -7.16 -25.12 -25.15
CA GLU A 89 -6.85 -24.64 -26.51
C GLU A 89 -5.47 -25.11 -27.01
N MET A 90 -4.47 -25.14 -26.12
CA MET A 90 -3.11 -25.58 -26.45
C MET A 90 -2.88 -27.08 -26.23
N SER A 91 -3.88 -27.83 -25.78
CA SER A 91 -3.77 -29.26 -25.44
C SER A 91 -2.65 -29.56 -24.43
N ILE A 92 -2.55 -28.75 -23.37
CA ILE A 92 -1.55 -28.91 -22.30
C ILE A 92 -2.14 -29.80 -21.21
N GLU A 93 -1.63 -31.03 -21.11
CA GLU A 93 -2.09 -32.03 -20.14
C GLU A 93 -1.37 -31.88 -18.78
N ASP A 94 -0.09 -31.54 -18.80
CA ASP A 94 0.73 -31.41 -17.60
C ASP A 94 0.55 -30.04 -16.94
N ASP A 95 0.66 -30.03 -15.61
CA ASP A 95 0.83 -28.79 -14.87
C ASP A 95 2.11 -28.08 -15.35
N THR A 96 1.96 -26.93 -15.99
CA THR A 96 3.03 -26.30 -16.78
C THR A 96 3.24 -24.86 -16.33
N ILE A 97 4.50 -24.46 -16.20
CA ILE A 97 4.93 -23.08 -16.03
C ILE A 97 5.66 -22.67 -17.30
N PHE A 98 5.24 -21.57 -17.91
CA PHE A 98 5.95 -20.99 -19.04
C PHE A 98 6.95 -19.94 -18.57
N TYR A 99 8.15 -20.02 -19.12
CA TYR A 99 9.13 -18.94 -19.12
C TYR A 99 9.11 -18.30 -20.50
N PHE A 100 8.57 -17.09 -20.60
CA PHE A 100 8.46 -16.34 -21.85
C PHE A 100 9.53 -15.26 -21.95
N GLU A 101 10.14 -15.15 -23.13
CA GLU A 101 10.88 -13.98 -23.58
C GLU A 101 10.05 -13.32 -24.69
N LEU A 102 9.48 -12.15 -24.40
CA LEU A 102 8.48 -11.52 -25.26
C LEU A 102 8.94 -10.15 -25.73
N TYR A 103 8.85 -9.90 -27.04
CA TYR A 103 9.01 -8.56 -27.57
C TYR A 103 7.90 -7.64 -27.07
N ARG A 104 8.30 -6.48 -26.56
CA ARG A 104 7.37 -5.47 -26.02
C ARG A 104 6.70 -4.64 -27.10
N PHE A 105 7.40 -4.41 -28.21
CA PHE A 105 6.93 -3.62 -29.34
C PHE A 105 6.67 -4.54 -30.51
N ASP A 106 5.48 -4.43 -31.10
CA ASP A 106 5.13 -5.10 -32.35
C ASP A 106 5.76 -4.39 -33.56
N ASP A 107 5.56 -4.95 -34.76
CA ASP A 107 6.04 -4.36 -36.02
C ASP A 107 5.48 -2.94 -36.28
N SER A 108 4.36 -2.58 -35.65
CA SER A 108 3.77 -1.24 -35.68
C SER A 108 4.38 -0.28 -34.66
N LYS A 109 5.38 -0.74 -33.90
CA LYS A 109 6.07 -0.04 -32.82
C LYS A 109 5.14 0.29 -31.64
N LYS A 110 4.11 -0.54 -31.41
CA LYS A 110 3.16 -0.41 -30.31
C LYS A 110 3.23 -1.61 -29.36
N LYS A 111 2.71 -1.43 -28.16
CA LYS A 111 2.60 -2.48 -27.12
C LYS A 111 1.21 -3.13 -27.13
N ASP A 112 0.68 -3.43 -28.31
CA ASP A 112 -0.71 -3.89 -28.45
C ASP A 112 -0.83 -5.43 -28.53
N SER A 113 0.31 -6.14 -28.68
CA SER A 113 0.37 -7.60 -28.76
C SER A 113 0.10 -8.31 -27.42
N LEU A 114 0.34 -7.61 -26.31
CA LEU A 114 0.28 -8.12 -24.94
C LEU A 114 -0.49 -7.15 -24.05
N LYS A 115 -1.47 -7.68 -23.33
CA LYS A 115 -2.23 -6.92 -22.33
C LYS A 115 -2.04 -7.52 -20.95
N TYR A 116 -1.60 -6.68 -20.01
CA TYR A 116 -1.52 -7.05 -18.59
C TYR A 116 -2.67 -6.42 -17.81
N ILE A 117 -3.28 -7.21 -16.93
CA ILE A 117 -4.39 -6.80 -16.05
C ILE A 117 -4.00 -7.15 -14.62
N ALA A 118 -4.05 -6.15 -13.73
CA ALA A 118 -3.73 -6.35 -12.33
C ALA A 118 -4.76 -7.30 -11.66
N PRO A 119 -4.34 -8.14 -10.70
CA PRO A 119 -2.99 -8.20 -10.13
C PRO A 119 -2.01 -9.13 -10.87
N ASN A 120 -2.50 -10.11 -11.64
CA ASN A 120 -1.69 -11.25 -12.10
C ASN A 120 -2.14 -11.83 -13.45
N LYS A 121 -2.82 -11.09 -14.33
CA LYS A 121 -3.32 -11.64 -15.60
C LYS A 121 -2.58 -11.09 -16.82
N MET A 122 -2.23 -11.96 -17.75
CA MET A 122 -1.70 -11.62 -19.08
C MET A 122 -2.63 -12.20 -20.15
N ILE A 123 -2.90 -11.40 -21.19
CA ILE A 123 -3.71 -11.79 -22.35
C ILE A 123 -2.91 -11.48 -23.61
N TRP A 124 -2.70 -12.49 -24.46
CA TRP A 124 -2.12 -12.32 -25.78
C TRP A 124 -3.16 -11.85 -26.80
N GLN A 125 -2.71 -11.25 -27.90
CA GLN A 125 -3.58 -10.78 -28.99
C GLN A 125 -4.46 -11.89 -29.60
N ASN A 126 -4.03 -13.15 -29.56
CA ASN A 126 -4.82 -14.29 -30.03
C ASN A 126 -5.88 -14.76 -29.02
N GLY A 127 -5.98 -14.15 -27.84
CA GLY A 127 -6.96 -14.48 -26.81
C GLY A 127 -6.47 -15.45 -25.74
N LEU A 128 -5.25 -16.01 -25.86
CA LEU A 128 -4.70 -16.90 -24.84
C LEU A 128 -4.43 -16.12 -23.54
N GLU A 129 -4.86 -16.72 -22.42
CA GLU A 129 -4.78 -16.11 -21.10
C GLU A 129 -3.85 -16.87 -20.15
N PHE A 130 -3.06 -16.14 -19.38
CA PHE A 130 -2.12 -16.68 -18.42
C PHE A 130 -2.19 -15.95 -17.08
N GLU A 131 -1.96 -16.69 -16.01
CA GLU A 131 -1.71 -16.16 -14.68
C GLU A 131 -0.21 -15.91 -14.51
N VAL A 132 0.18 -14.65 -14.40
CA VAL A 132 1.56 -14.20 -14.20
C VAL A 132 1.99 -14.47 -12.76
N LEU A 133 3.15 -15.10 -12.62
CA LEU A 133 3.83 -15.30 -11.35
C LEU A 133 4.90 -14.24 -11.11
N PHE A 134 5.62 -13.85 -12.17
CA PHE A 134 6.73 -12.91 -12.10
C PHE A 134 6.99 -12.25 -13.46
N ARG A 135 7.38 -10.97 -13.45
CA ARG A 135 7.72 -10.20 -14.66
C ARG A 135 8.92 -9.30 -14.39
N CYS A 136 9.93 -9.35 -15.26
CA CYS A 136 11.13 -8.53 -15.10
C CYS A 136 11.78 -8.12 -16.43
N SER A 137 12.75 -7.21 -16.37
CA SER A 137 13.46 -6.72 -17.55
C SER A 137 14.68 -7.53 -17.96
N SER A 138 15.20 -8.42 -17.11
CA SER A 138 16.41 -9.18 -17.42
C SER A 138 16.25 -10.68 -17.18
N GLN A 139 16.93 -11.46 -18.01
CA GLN A 139 17.01 -12.91 -17.89
C GLN A 139 17.58 -13.33 -16.54
N GLU A 140 18.65 -12.67 -16.08
CA GLU A 140 19.31 -12.95 -14.80
C GLU A 140 18.33 -12.83 -13.62
N ARG A 141 17.50 -11.77 -13.58
CA ARG A 141 16.51 -11.62 -12.49
C ARG A 141 15.43 -12.70 -12.54
N CYS A 142 15.02 -13.10 -13.73
CA CYS A 142 14.07 -14.20 -13.89
C CYS A 142 14.68 -15.52 -13.39
N GLY A 143 15.92 -15.82 -13.78
CA GLY A 143 16.68 -16.99 -13.30
C GLY A 143 16.82 -17.00 -11.78
N ASN A 144 17.22 -15.89 -11.18
CA ASN A 144 17.32 -15.75 -9.73
C ASN A 144 15.97 -15.99 -9.02
N TYR A 145 14.86 -15.50 -9.59
CA TYR A 145 13.52 -15.77 -9.04
C TYR A 145 13.16 -17.26 -9.10
N ILE A 146 13.45 -17.93 -10.22
CA ILE A 146 13.22 -19.38 -10.36
C ILE A 146 14.01 -20.13 -9.29
N GLU A 147 15.31 -19.84 -9.17
CA GLU A 147 16.20 -20.55 -8.26
C GLU A 147 15.85 -20.30 -6.78
N GLN A 148 15.56 -19.05 -6.40
CA GLN A 148 15.46 -18.65 -4.99
C GLN A 148 14.05 -18.68 -4.43
N GLU A 149 13.04 -18.38 -5.25
CA GLU A 149 11.66 -18.22 -4.82
C GLU A 149 10.78 -19.35 -5.33
N LEU A 150 10.90 -19.68 -6.62
CA LEU A 150 10.10 -20.74 -7.23
C LEU A 150 10.53 -22.11 -6.69
N SER A 151 11.84 -22.41 -6.61
CA SER A 151 12.33 -23.68 -6.05
C SER A 151 11.86 -23.91 -4.62
N LYS A 152 11.90 -22.89 -3.74
CA LYS A 152 11.42 -23.01 -2.36
C LYS A 152 9.91 -23.25 -2.28
N LYS A 153 9.13 -22.58 -3.13
CA LYS A 153 7.67 -22.81 -3.23
C LYS A 153 7.33 -24.15 -3.85
N LEU A 154 8.24 -24.73 -4.64
CA LEU A 154 8.07 -25.99 -5.34
C LEU A 154 8.71 -27.19 -4.61
N GLU A 155 9.53 -26.99 -3.57
CA GLU A 155 10.06 -28.06 -2.71
C GLU A 155 8.92 -28.88 -2.07
N ASP A 156 7.76 -28.28 -1.82
CA ASP A 156 6.54 -28.97 -1.37
C ASP A 156 5.80 -29.74 -2.51
N LEU A 157 6.27 -29.64 -3.76
CA LEU A 157 5.58 -30.06 -4.98
C LEU A 157 6.50 -30.80 -5.98
N GLU A 158 7.58 -31.43 -5.50
CA GLU A 158 8.48 -32.23 -6.34
C GLU A 158 7.66 -33.16 -7.27
N ASN A 159 7.84 -32.96 -8.58
CA ASN A 159 7.20 -33.64 -9.71
C ASN A 159 5.87 -33.09 -10.28
N LYS A 160 5.34 -31.94 -9.82
CA LYS A 160 4.06 -31.44 -10.36
C LYS A 160 4.18 -30.56 -11.62
N TYR A 161 5.15 -29.66 -11.68
CA TYR A 161 5.20 -28.65 -12.74
C TYR A 161 6.34 -28.83 -13.75
N LYS A 162 6.01 -28.86 -15.04
CA LYS A 162 6.96 -28.80 -16.15
C LYS A 162 7.22 -27.36 -16.54
N VAL A 163 8.49 -26.95 -16.57
CA VAL A 163 8.86 -25.60 -17.05
C VAL A 163 9.11 -25.66 -18.56
N ILE A 164 8.39 -24.85 -19.33
CA ILE A 164 8.55 -24.71 -20.78
C ILE A 164 9.13 -23.32 -21.08
N ALA A 165 10.33 -23.30 -21.65
CA ALA A 165 10.95 -22.08 -22.12
C ALA A 165 10.42 -21.70 -23.52
N TRP A 166 10.08 -20.44 -23.68
CA TRP A 166 9.65 -19.82 -24.92
C TRP A 166 10.55 -18.61 -25.22
N PRO A 167 11.77 -18.85 -25.74
CA PRO A 167 12.75 -17.81 -25.98
C PRO A 167 12.42 -16.98 -27.22
N VAL A 168 12.97 -15.76 -27.30
CA VAL A 168 13.00 -15.02 -28.57
C VAL A 168 13.96 -15.71 -29.54
N LYS A 169 13.58 -15.81 -30.82
CA LYS A 169 14.37 -16.55 -31.82
C LYS A 169 15.63 -15.81 -32.25
N GLU A 170 15.56 -14.49 -32.33
CA GLU A 170 16.64 -13.61 -32.74
C GLU A 170 16.64 -12.39 -31.81
N HIS A 171 17.75 -11.68 -31.70
CA HIS A 171 17.83 -10.39 -31.02
C HIS A 171 18.07 -9.32 -32.06
N PHE A 172 17.26 -8.26 -32.06
CA PHE A 172 17.36 -7.17 -33.02
C PHE A 172 17.99 -5.94 -32.35
N PRO A 173 18.74 -5.11 -33.11
CA PRO A 173 19.21 -3.83 -32.60
C PRO A 173 18.05 -2.96 -32.09
N TYR A 174 18.32 -2.12 -31.09
CA TYR A 174 17.32 -1.18 -30.59
C TYR A 174 16.80 -0.28 -31.71
N THR A 175 15.49 -0.15 -31.76
CA THR A 175 14.76 0.81 -32.57
C THR A 175 14.69 2.17 -31.87
N GLU A 176 14.43 3.23 -32.64
CA GLU A 176 14.25 4.58 -32.09
C GLU A 176 13.13 4.66 -31.03
N VAL A 177 12.08 3.84 -31.16
CA VAL A 177 10.96 3.81 -30.22
C VAL A 177 11.35 3.17 -28.90
N GLU A 178 12.16 2.11 -28.94
CA GLU A 178 12.68 1.47 -27.73
C GLU A 178 13.63 2.42 -26.97
N LEU A 179 14.51 3.13 -27.70
CA LEU A 179 15.39 4.14 -27.11
C LEU A 179 14.60 5.29 -26.48
N LEU A 180 13.59 5.81 -27.18
CA LEU A 180 12.70 6.84 -26.64
C LEU A 180 11.94 6.34 -25.40
N HIS A 181 11.47 5.09 -25.41
CA HIS A 181 10.80 4.50 -24.26
C HIS A 181 11.72 4.41 -23.05
N LYS A 182 12.99 4.00 -23.27
CA LYS A 182 14.02 4.00 -22.22
C LYS A 182 14.17 5.37 -21.58
N GLU A 183 14.29 6.44 -22.37
CA GLU A 183 14.38 7.81 -21.86
C GLU A 183 13.13 8.23 -21.06
N VAL A 184 11.94 7.81 -21.49
CA VAL A 184 10.68 8.10 -20.77
C VAL A 184 10.69 7.43 -19.39
N LEU A 185 11.14 6.18 -19.30
CA LEU A 185 11.24 5.46 -18.04
C LEU A 185 12.27 6.10 -17.09
N GLU A 186 13.43 6.49 -17.62
CA GLU A 186 14.46 7.19 -16.84
C GLU A 186 13.94 8.53 -16.30
N LYS A 187 13.33 9.36 -17.15
CA LYS A 187 12.73 10.64 -16.73
C LYS A 187 11.61 10.44 -15.72
N SER A 188 10.75 9.42 -15.91
CA SER A 188 9.70 9.09 -14.94
C SER A 188 10.31 8.78 -13.57
N PHE A 189 11.34 7.94 -13.53
CA PHE A 189 12.00 7.59 -12.28
C PHE A 189 12.71 8.78 -11.63
N GLU A 190 13.42 9.60 -12.40
CA GLU A 190 14.11 10.80 -11.91
C GLU A 190 13.15 11.85 -11.34
N SER A 191 11.98 12.00 -11.95
CA SER A 191 10.94 12.94 -11.50
C SER A 191 10.32 12.56 -10.15
N SER A 192 10.32 11.27 -9.79
CA SER A 192 9.72 10.75 -8.56
C SER A 192 10.61 11.00 -7.33
N LYS A 193 10.70 12.24 -6.82
CA LYS A 193 11.62 12.60 -5.72
C LYS A 193 11.31 12.00 -4.34
N GLU A 194 10.20 11.29 -4.19
CA GLU A 194 9.75 10.79 -2.88
C GLU A 194 10.10 9.30 -2.71
N CYS A 195 10.61 8.92 -1.53
CA CYS A 195 10.76 7.51 -1.14
C CYS A 195 9.42 6.91 -0.75
N ARG A 196 8.49 6.85 -1.72
CA ARG A 196 7.16 6.27 -1.58
C ARG A 196 6.98 5.11 -2.54
N CYS A 197 6.30 4.07 -2.07
CA CYS A 197 5.93 2.93 -2.88
C CYS A 197 4.84 3.33 -3.88
N ALA A 198 5.06 3.01 -5.16
CA ALA A 198 4.11 3.28 -6.25
C ALA A 198 2.78 2.53 -6.09
N ASN A 199 2.80 1.35 -5.45
CA ASN A 199 1.61 0.51 -5.30
C ASN A 199 0.81 0.82 -4.04
N CYS A 200 1.46 1.03 -2.89
CA CYS A 200 0.76 1.26 -1.62
C CYS A 200 0.77 2.72 -1.14
N GLY A 201 1.57 3.59 -1.76
CA GLY A 201 1.71 5.01 -1.39
C GLY A 201 2.48 5.27 -0.10
N LYS A 202 2.87 4.23 0.65
CA LYS A 202 3.60 4.35 1.92
C LYS A 202 5.08 4.65 1.69
N ALA A 203 5.73 5.21 2.69
CA ALA A 203 7.17 5.43 2.68
C ALA A 203 7.95 4.11 2.58
N ILE A 204 9.12 4.16 1.96
CA ILE A 204 10.02 3.01 1.80
C ILE A 204 11.17 3.16 2.79
N PHE A 205 11.27 2.18 3.70
CA PHE A 205 12.33 2.06 4.71
C PHE A 205 13.02 0.69 4.65
N ASP A 206 12.86 -0.01 3.53
CA ASP A 206 13.40 -1.33 3.30
C ASP A 206 14.82 -1.26 2.73
N ASP A 207 15.68 -2.18 3.17
CA ASP A 207 17.03 -2.35 2.61
C ASP A 207 17.00 -2.80 1.15
N LYS A 208 15.92 -3.51 0.76
CA LYS A 208 15.70 -4.00 -0.60
C LYS A 208 14.46 -3.35 -1.19
N VAL A 209 14.65 -2.60 -2.26
CA VAL A 209 13.61 -1.84 -2.93
C VAL A 209 13.64 -2.14 -4.41
N TYR A 210 12.52 -2.59 -4.96
CA TYR A 210 12.40 -2.78 -6.40
C TYR A 210 12.06 -1.47 -7.09
N ILE A 211 12.65 -1.26 -8.26
CA ILE A 211 12.22 -0.27 -9.22
C ILE A 211 11.32 -1.01 -10.21
N ILE A 212 10.07 -0.59 -10.29
CA ILE A 212 9.05 -1.23 -11.12
C ILE A 212 8.54 -0.28 -12.19
N GLU A 213 8.26 -0.83 -13.37
CA GLU A 213 7.45 -0.21 -14.40
C GLU A 213 6.02 -0.78 -14.30
N ILE A 214 5.06 0.09 -14.02
CA ILE A 214 3.63 -0.20 -14.08
C ILE A 214 3.17 0.08 -15.51
N ASP A 215 3.00 -1.01 -16.26
CA ASP A 215 2.55 -1.04 -17.64
C ASP A 215 1.48 -2.13 -17.78
N ASN A 216 0.24 -1.73 -17.47
CA ASN A 216 -0.97 -2.55 -17.45
C ASN A 216 -2.19 -1.74 -17.94
N GLU A 217 -3.39 -2.33 -17.90
CA GLU A 217 -4.61 -1.67 -18.36
C GLU A 217 -4.98 -0.40 -17.59
N GLU A 218 -4.67 -0.34 -16.30
CA GLU A 218 -5.01 0.80 -15.43
C GLU A 218 -4.02 1.96 -15.58
N CYS A 219 -2.75 1.65 -15.90
CA CYS A 219 -1.67 2.61 -15.91
C CYS A 219 -0.58 2.21 -16.90
N LYS A 220 -0.07 3.15 -17.69
CA LYS A 220 0.97 2.91 -18.71
C LYS A 220 2.24 3.69 -18.40
N ASN A 221 3.39 3.05 -18.62
CA ASN A 221 4.73 3.65 -18.59
C ASN A 221 5.07 4.40 -17.28
N THR A 222 4.49 4.01 -16.15
CA THR A 222 4.76 4.68 -14.87
C THR A 222 5.86 3.95 -14.13
N VAL A 223 6.96 4.64 -13.83
CA VAL A 223 8.08 4.06 -13.06
C VAL A 223 8.06 4.57 -11.64
N GLY A 224 8.22 3.66 -10.69
CA GLY A 224 8.36 4.00 -9.28
C GLY A 224 9.08 2.93 -8.49
N MET A 225 9.34 3.23 -7.23
CA MET A 225 9.87 2.25 -6.29
C MET A 225 8.72 1.46 -5.67
N ALA A 226 8.95 0.21 -5.30
CA ALA A 226 8.01 -0.58 -4.54
C ALA A 226 8.72 -1.43 -3.49
N HIS A 227 8.04 -1.64 -2.36
CA HIS A 227 8.44 -2.67 -1.41
C HIS A 227 8.41 -4.03 -2.08
N GLU A 228 9.32 -4.92 -1.72
CA GLU A 228 9.36 -6.30 -2.22
C GLU A 228 7.99 -6.99 -2.09
N THR A 229 7.32 -6.82 -0.96
CA THR A 229 5.98 -7.39 -0.69
C THR A 229 4.84 -6.68 -1.42
N CYS A 230 5.06 -5.48 -1.94
CA CYS A 230 4.04 -4.71 -2.65
C CYS A 230 4.09 -4.89 -4.16
N VAL A 231 5.12 -5.54 -4.71
CA VAL A 231 5.22 -5.80 -6.15
C VAL A 231 4.14 -6.80 -6.56
N ARG A 232 3.27 -6.41 -7.50
CA ARG A 232 2.28 -7.31 -8.08
C ARG A 232 2.94 -8.16 -9.16
N PRO A 233 2.47 -9.39 -9.44
CA PRO A 233 3.07 -10.23 -10.47
C PRO A 233 3.16 -9.57 -11.86
N VAL A 234 2.19 -8.72 -12.24
CA VAL A 234 2.22 -7.99 -13.53
C VAL A 234 3.13 -6.75 -13.55
N ASP A 235 3.59 -6.28 -12.38
CA ASP A 235 4.51 -5.15 -12.32
C ASP A 235 5.87 -5.59 -12.83
N ARG A 236 6.43 -4.86 -13.79
CA ARG A 236 7.70 -5.23 -14.41
C ARG A 236 8.84 -4.74 -13.54
N ILE A 237 9.60 -5.63 -12.93
CA ILE A 237 10.80 -5.26 -12.18
C ILE A 237 11.92 -4.89 -13.16
N ILE A 238 12.30 -3.62 -13.17
CA ILE A 238 13.34 -3.09 -14.05
C ILE A 238 14.70 -2.91 -13.35
N GLY A 239 14.70 -2.90 -12.03
CA GLY A 239 15.93 -2.84 -11.24
C GLY A 239 15.70 -2.81 -9.75
N GLU A 240 16.78 -2.51 -9.03
CA GLU A 240 16.78 -2.36 -7.57
C GLU A 240 17.37 -0.99 -7.22
N ALA A 241 16.77 -0.34 -6.23
CA ALA A 241 17.29 0.87 -5.63
C ALA A 241 17.92 0.53 -4.27
N ASN A 242 19.04 1.17 -3.98
CA ASN A 242 19.58 1.26 -2.63
C ASN A 242 19.31 2.68 -2.10
N ILE A 243 18.98 2.76 -0.82
CA ILE A 243 18.85 4.03 -0.11
C ILE A 243 19.99 4.04 0.92
N PRO A 244 21.08 4.78 0.67
CA PRO A 244 22.23 4.82 1.57
C PRO A 244 21.83 5.18 2.99
N GLY A 245 22.34 4.44 3.97
CA GLY A 245 22.07 4.68 5.39
C GLY A 245 20.69 4.24 5.89
N ILE A 246 19.84 3.60 5.05
CA ILE A 246 18.49 3.20 5.48
C ILE A 246 18.48 2.10 6.55
N GLY A 247 19.48 1.22 6.55
CA GLY A 247 19.62 0.15 7.53
C GLY A 247 19.73 0.67 8.97
N ASP A 248 20.33 1.85 9.14
CA ASP A 248 20.43 2.54 10.44
C ASP A 248 19.05 2.95 10.99
N TYR A 249 18.02 2.97 10.13
CA TYR A 249 16.64 3.34 10.44
C TYR A 249 15.64 2.20 10.19
N SER A 250 16.11 0.96 10.13
CA SER A 250 15.27 -0.24 9.96
C SER A 250 14.12 -0.33 10.98
N TYR A 251 14.30 0.23 12.19
CA TYR A 251 13.25 0.34 13.21
C TYR A 251 12.05 1.21 12.79
N LEU A 252 12.16 2.02 11.73
CA LEU A 252 11.08 2.83 11.16
C LEU A 252 10.26 2.11 10.08
N LYS A 253 10.63 0.87 9.69
CA LYS A 253 9.97 0.09 8.63
C LYS A 253 8.45 -0.05 8.79
N HIS A 254 7.97 -0.12 10.02
CA HIS A 254 6.55 -0.20 10.35
C HIS A 254 6.00 1.07 11.01
N PHE A 255 6.79 2.15 11.06
CA PHE A 255 6.37 3.40 11.66
C PHE A 255 5.52 4.19 10.68
N ASP A 256 4.21 4.26 10.94
CA ASP A 256 3.28 5.06 10.15
C ASP A 256 3.47 6.55 10.45
N ILE A 257 4.46 7.16 9.79
CA ILE A 257 4.81 8.58 9.91
C ILE A 257 3.61 9.47 9.60
N ASP A 258 2.76 9.08 8.66
CA ASP A 258 1.58 9.85 8.28
C ASP A 258 0.52 9.81 9.38
N CYS A 259 0.29 8.64 10.00
CA CYS A 259 -0.55 8.52 11.18
C CYS A 259 0.02 9.31 12.34
N TRP A 260 1.31 9.17 12.64
CA TRP A 260 1.97 9.91 13.71
C TRP A 260 1.86 11.43 13.49
N ALA A 261 2.12 11.92 12.28
CA ALA A 261 1.95 13.33 11.94
C ALA A 261 0.48 13.78 12.08
N LYS A 262 -0.48 12.99 11.62
CA LYS A 262 -1.93 13.27 11.78
C LYS A 262 -2.33 13.31 13.26
N MET A 263 -1.83 12.39 14.08
CA MET A 263 -2.12 12.29 15.50
C MET A 263 -1.49 13.46 16.28
N VAL A 264 -0.27 13.85 15.94
CA VAL A 264 0.39 15.04 16.51
C VAL A 264 -0.39 16.32 16.18
N ILE A 265 -0.93 16.45 14.96
CA ILE A 265 -1.71 17.62 14.53
C ILE A 265 -3.12 17.63 15.16
N LYS A 266 -3.78 16.47 15.26
CA LYS A 266 -5.17 16.34 15.75
C LYS A 266 -5.28 16.12 17.26
N GLY A 267 -4.18 15.95 17.97
CA GLY A 267 -4.14 15.61 19.39
C GLY A 267 -5.04 16.48 20.27
N LYS A 268 -5.24 17.76 19.95
CA LYS A 268 -6.15 18.64 20.71
C LYS A 268 -7.64 18.27 20.64
N ARG A 269 -8.15 17.78 19.51
CA ARG A 269 -9.59 17.47 19.35
C ARG A 269 -10.01 16.12 19.94
N VAL A 270 -9.06 15.23 20.20
CA VAL A 270 -9.33 13.94 20.83
C VAL A 270 -9.73 14.14 22.30
N TRP A 271 -9.12 15.11 22.99
CA TRP A 271 -9.34 15.32 24.42
C TRP A 271 -10.60 16.12 24.76
N GLU A 272 -11.00 17.10 23.94
CA GLU A 272 -12.30 17.78 24.10
C GLU A 272 -13.46 16.79 23.93
N ASN A 273 -13.33 15.81 23.02
CA ASN A 273 -14.32 14.74 22.87
C ASN A 273 -14.29 13.72 24.01
N ILE A 274 -13.13 13.46 24.63
CA ILE A 274 -13.03 12.57 25.79
C ILE A 274 -13.72 13.17 27.03
N GLU A 275 -13.71 14.49 27.21
CA GLU A 275 -14.48 15.15 28.28
C GLU A 275 -16.00 15.11 28.01
N LEU A 276 -16.40 15.10 26.74
CA LEU A 276 -17.81 14.98 26.31
C LEU A 276 -18.32 13.52 26.31
N MET A 277 -17.43 12.54 26.15
CA MET A 277 -17.75 11.12 26.09
C MET A 277 -17.75 10.51 27.50
N ALA A 278 -18.91 10.03 27.95
CA ALA A 278 -19.07 9.37 29.26
C ALA A 278 -18.40 7.98 29.37
N ALA A 279 -17.56 7.59 28.40
CA ALA A 279 -16.97 6.26 28.35
C ALA A 279 -15.85 6.11 29.39
N LYS A 280 -15.94 5.08 30.25
CA LYS A 280 -14.77 4.57 30.97
C LYS A 280 -13.72 4.19 29.94
N CYS A 281 -12.57 4.87 29.97
CA CYS A 281 -11.43 4.57 29.11
C CYS A 281 -11.13 3.07 29.16
N SER A 282 -11.33 2.39 28.04
CA SER A 282 -10.89 1.00 27.89
C SER A 282 -9.35 0.99 27.77
N PRO A 283 -8.67 -0.05 28.30
CA PRO A 283 -7.24 -0.18 28.13
C PRO A 283 -6.88 -0.21 26.64
N LEU A 284 -5.85 0.55 26.26
CA LEU A 284 -5.27 0.48 24.92
C LEU A 284 -4.65 -0.91 24.75
N VAL A 285 -5.22 -1.72 23.86
CA VAL A 285 -4.63 -2.99 23.43
C VAL A 285 -3.95 -2.75 22.10
N ILE A 286 -2.64 -3.00 22.05
CA ILE A 286 -1.87 -2.96 20.80
C ILE A 286 -1.75 -4.40 20.32
N ASP A 287 -2.40 -4.70 19.21
CA ASP A 287 -2.11 -5.92 18.46
C ASP A 287 -0.88 -5.66 17.58
N ALA A 288 0.20 -6.38 17.88
CA ALA A 288 1.48 -6.26 17.18
C ALA A 288 1.53 -7.11 15.90
N ASP A 289 0.60 -8.06 15.74
CA ASP A 289 0.55 -9.01 14.63
C ASP A 289 -0.48 -8.61 13.56
N GLU A 290 -1.05 -7.41 13.68
CA GLU A 290 -2.17 -6.96 12.86
C GLU A 290 -1.77 -6.73 11.39
N VAL A 291 -2.44 -7.44 10.47
CA VAL A 291 -2.29 -7.31 9.02
C VAL A 291 -3.28 -6.28 8.51
N PHE A 292 -2.78 -5.16 7.96
CA PHE A 292 -3.65 -4.15 7.34
C PHE A 292 -4.38 -4.73 6.12
N HIS A 293 -5.71 -4.59 6.08
CA HIS A 293 -6.52 -4.98 4.93
C HIS A 293 -6.62 -3.82 3.91
N ASP A 294 -6.47 -4.11 2.61
CA ASP A 294 -6.38 -3.10 1.54
C ASP A 294 -7.37 -3.29 0.38
N GLY A 295 -8.42 -4.08 0.56
CA GLY A 295 -9.35 -4.38 -0.53
C GLY A 295 -10.38 -3.28 -0.83
N ASN A 296 -11.10 -3.43 -1.95
CA ASN A 296 -12.00 -2.39 -2.47
C ASN A 296 -13.41 -2.40 -1.89
N TYR A 297 -13.71 -3.34 -0.99
CA TYR A 297 -15.03 -3.50 -0.38
C TYR A 297 -14.97 -3.11 1.09
N CYS A 298 -16.04 -2.48 1.56
CA CYS A 298 -16.22 -2.16 2.97
C CYS A 298 -17.57 -2.67 3.44
N LEU A 299 -17.64 -3.03 4.73
CA LEU A 299 -18.86 -3.44 5.39
C LEU A 299 -19.48 -2.24 6.12
N TYR A 300 -20.80 -2.08 6.01
CA TYR A 300 -21.55 -1.11 6.80
C TYR A 300 -22.80 -1.74 7.41
N GLN A 301 -23.13 -1.33 8.62
CA GLN A 301 -24.34 -1.68 9.34
C GLN A 301 -25.42 -0.63 9.07
N ILE A 302 -26.65 -1.10 8.86
CA ILE A 302 -27.86 -0.28 8.83
C ILE A 302 -28.48 -0.34 10.22
N LEU A 303 -28.69 0.84 10.80
CA LEU A 303 -29.29 1.00 12.11
C LEU A 303 -30.80 1.13 12.00
N ASP A 304 -31.53 0.86 13.09
CA ASP A 304 -33.00 0.91 13.13
C ASP A 304 -33.56 2.32 12.83
N ASN A 305 -32.79 3.36 13.15
CA ASN A 305 -33.12 4.74 12.81
C ASN A 305 -32.84 5.11 11.33
N GLY A 306 -32.35 4.17 10.52
CA GLY A 306 -32.00 4.35 9.11
C GLY A 306 -30.56 4.84 8.87
N ASP A 307 -29.78 5.12 9.91
CA ASP A 307 -28.39 5.54 9.77
C ASP A 307 -27.49 4.39 9.29
N LYS A 308 -26.37 4.76 8.68
CA LYS A 308 -25.33 3.82 8.22
C LYS A 308 -24.05 4.03 9.01
N ARG A 309 -23.50 2.95 9.54
CA ARG A 309 -22.19 2.93 10.21
C ARG A 309 -21.26 1.99 9.48
N TYR A 310 -20.01 2.40 9.29
CA TYR A 310 -19.00 1.56 8.64
C TYR A 310 -18.22 0.80 9.70
N THR A 311 -17.85 -0.45 9.39
CA THR A 311 -16.85 -1.16 10.17
C THR A 311 -15.53 -0.40 10.07
N LEU A 312 -14.93 -0.12 11.22
CA LEU A 312 -13.67 0.61 11.30
C LEU A 312 -12.57 -0.30 11.80
N ASN A 313 -11.40 -0.21 11.16
CA ASN A 313 -10.14 -0.66 11.71
C ASN A 313 -9.31 0.57 12.14
N ARG A 314 -8.94 0.66 13.41
CA ARG A 314 -8.23 1.81 14.03
C ARG A 314 -8.80 3.18 13.66
N GLY A 315 -10.14 3.27 13.57
CA GLY A 315 -10.85 4.52 13.26
C GLY A 315 -10.91 4.90 11.77
N VAL A 316 -10.43 4.03 10.88
CA VAL A 316 -10.56 4.16 9.41
C VAL A 316 -11.48 3.06 8.89
N ILE A 317 -12.23 3.32 7.81
CA ILE A 317 -13.09 2.30 7.19
C ILE A 317 -12.27 1.07 6.83
N ASP A 318 -12.69 -0.09 7.33
CA ASP A 318 -12.02 -1.36 7.07
C ASP A 318 -12.23 -1.80 5.60
N ARG A 319 -11.15 -2.29 4.99
CA ARG A 319 -11.03 -2.45 3.54
C ARG A 319 -10.68 -3.88 3.18
N LEU A 320 -11.65 -4.63 2.68
CA LEU A 320 -11.55 -6.07 2.52
C LEU A 320 -11.58 -6.47 1.05
N SER A 321 -10.93 -7.59 0.74
CA SER A 321 -11.14 -8.26 -0.54
C SER A 321 -12.61 -8.65 -0.68
N ARG A 322 -13.13 -8.81 -1.90
CA ARG A 322 -14.54 -9.16 -2.12
C ARG A 322 -14.96 -10.41 -1.31
N LYS A 323 -14.16 -11.48 -1.42
CA LYS A 323 -14.39 -12.75 -0.73
C LYS A 323 -14.32 -12.59 0.79
N GLY A 324 -13.35 -11.82 1.29
CA GLY A 324 -13.24 -11.54 2.73
C GLY A 324 -14.42 -10.72 3.25
N ALA A 325 -14.91 -9.77 2.46
CA ALA A 325 -16.03 -8.93 2.81
C ALA A 325 -17.36 -9.71 2.83
N GLU A 326 -17.58 -10.58 1.83
CA GLU A 326 -18.76 -11.48 1.77
C GLU A 326 -18.78 -12.42 2.98
N LEU A 327 -17.65 -13.06 3.31
CA LEU A 327 -17.54 -13.96 4.46
C LEU A 327 -17.72 -13.22 5.80
N LEU A 328 -17.19 -11.99 5.91
CA LEU A 328 -17.41 -11.16 7.09
C LEU A 328 -18.87 -10.71 7.20
N GLN A 329 -19.53 -10.37 6.09
CA GLN A 329 -20.93 -9.97 6.06
C GLN A 329 -21.85 -11.09 6.55
N GLU A 330 -21.65 -12.31 6.05
CA GLU A 330 -22.42 -13.49 6.46
C GLU A 330 -22.28 -13.72 7.96
N LYS A 331 -21.04 -13.81 8.45
CA LYS A 331 -20.75 -13.99 9.88
C LYS A 331 -21.33 -12.87 10.75
N PHE A 332 -21.30 -11.62 10.27
CA PHE A 332 -21.86 -10.50 11.01
C PHE A 332 -23.37 -10.61 11.14
N ASN A 333 -24.08 -10.91 10.03
CA ASN A 333 -25.53 -11.06 10.03
C ASN A 333 -26.01 -12.25 10.87
N GLU A 334 -25.31 -13.39 10.83
CA GLU A 334 -25.59 -14.54 11.71
C GLU A 334 -25.48 -14.16 13.20
N ASN A 335 -24.44 -13.40 13.55
CA ASN A 335 -24.26 -12.90 14.92
C ASN A 335 -25.35 -11.90 15.34
N LEU A 336 -25.82 -11.04 14.43
CA LEU A 336 -26.93 -10.12 14.71
C LEU A 336 -28.21 -10.89 15.06
N ILE A 337 -28.55 -11.90 14.25
CA ILE A 337 -29.74 -12.74 14.45
C ILE A 337 -29.63 -13.48 15.79
N THR A 338 -28.48 -14.10 16.06
CA THR A 338 -28.24 -14.86 17.29
C THR A 338 -28.37 -13.96 18.52
N ALA A 339 -27.70 -12.82 18.54
CA ALA A 339 -27.74 -11.87 19.65
C ALA A 339 -29.15 -11.29 19.89
N LYS A 340 -29.93 -11.08 18.82
CA LYS A 340 -31.32 -10.65 18.92
C LYS A 340 -32.21 -11.72 19.53
N ASN A 341 -32.04 -12.99 19.14
CA ASN A 341 -32.77 -14.12 19.71
C ASN A 341 -32.42 -14.35 21.20
N GLU A 342 -31.19 -14.01 21.60
CA GLU A 342 -30.75 -14.01 23.01
C GLU A 342 -31.30 -12.82 23.83
N GLY A 343 -32.06 -11.90 23.21
CA GLY A 343 -32.56 -10.69 23.86
C GLY A 343 -31.47 -9.66 24.19
N ASN A 344 -30.29 -9.76 23.56
CA ASN A 344 -29.15 -8.89 23.80
C ASN A 344 -28.51 -8.45 22.47
N PRO A 345 -29.23 -7.69 21.63
CA PRO A 345 -28.83 -7.37 20.26
C PRO A 345 -27.57 -6.48 20.23
N PHE A 346 -26.88 -6.50 19.08
CA PHE A 346 -25.82 -5.54 18.80
C PHE A 346 -26.38 -4.21 18.33
N GLY A 347 -25.71 -3.13 18.68
CA GLY A 347 -26.10 -1.79 18.29
C GLY A 347 -25.05 -0.74 18.63
N TYR A 348 -25.47 0.51 18.55
CA TYR A 348 -24.66 1.68 18.86
C TYR A 348 -25.37 2.56 19.88
N SER A 349 -24.60 3.28 20.71
CA SER A 349 -25.15 4.36 21.52
C SER A 349 -25.46 5.60 20.66
N SER A 350 -26.54 6.33 20.99
CA SER A 350 -27.10 7.40 20.16
C SER A 350 -26.19 8.61 19.93
N LYS A 351 -25.29 8.93 20.87
CA LYS A 351 -24.42 10.13 20.77
C LYS A 351 -22.95 9.78 20.59
N SER A 352 -22.44 8.89 21.44
CA SER A 352 -21.04 8.48 21.46
C SER A 352 -20.71 7.38 20.43
N TYR A 353 -21.74 6.76 19.83
CA TYR A 353 -21.59 5.66 18.87
C TYR A 353 -20.72 4.52 19.38
N ILE A 354 -20.88 4.18 20.66
CA ILE A 354 -20.21 3.02 21.26
C ILE A 354 -20.86 1.76 20.70
N TYR A 355 -20.08 0.92 20.04
CA TYR A 355 -20.54 -0.37 19.50
C TYR A 355 -20.49 -1.47 20.55
N GLY A 356 -21.53 -2.30 20.61
CA GLY A 356 -21.57 -3.44 21.52
C GLY A 356 -22.93 -4.10 21.61
N ARG A 357 -23.02 -5.09 22.49
CA ARG A 357 -24.32 -5.69 22.87
C ARG A 357 -25.09 -4.73 23.78
N TYR A 358 -26.42 -4.75 23.69
CA TYR A 358 -27.35 -3.92 24.44
C TYR A 358 -26.98 -3.78 25.92
N ALA A 359 -26.80 -4.89 26.64
CA ALA A 359 -26.50 -4.88 28.07
C ALA A 359 -25.18 -4.15 28.40
N LYS A 360 -24.16 -4.29 27.55
CA LYS A 360 -22.85 -3.66 27.75
C LYS A 360 -22.88 -2.16 27.44
N ILE A 361 -23.65 -1.76 26.43
CA ILE A 361 -23.84 -0.34 26.12
C ILE A 361 -24.57 0.33 27.29
N LEU A 362 -25.65 -0.26 27.80
CA LEU A 362 -26.36 0.26 28.98
C LEU A 362 -25.45 0.40 30.20
N GLU A 363 -24.58 -0.57 30.47
CA GLU A 363 -23.60 -0.48 31.56
C GLU A 363 -22.63 0.70 31.40
N GLN A 364 -22.24 1.01 30.15
CA GLN A 364 -21.26 2.04 29.84
C GLN A 364 -21.83 3.46 29.79
N VAL A 365 -23.04 3.63 29.25
CA VAL A 365 -23.64 4.97 29.05
C VAL A 365 -24.77 5.28 30.04
N GLY A 366 -25.34 4.27 30.71
CA GLY A 366 -26.51 4.43 31.58
C GLY A 366 -27.67 5.10 30.84
N ASP A 367 -28.40 5.98 31.55
CA ASP A 367 -29.57 6.69 31.01
C ASP A 367 -29.22 7.93 30.16
N LYS A 368 -27.94 8.12 29.80
CA LYS A 368 -27.47 9.34 29.12
C LYS A 368 -27.60 9.28 27.59
N GLU A 369 -27.66 8.07 27.04
CA GLU A 369 -27.74 7.80 25.62
C GLU A 369 -28.66 6.62 25.33
N ASP A 370 -29.51 6.76 24.32
CA ASP A 370 -30.34 5.67 23.82
C ASP A 370 -29.52 4.63 23.05
N PHE A 371 -29.99 3.39 23.04
CA PHE A 371 -29.46 2.31 22.21
C PHE A 371 -30.15 2.30 20.84
N ILE A 372 -29.36 2.17 19.78
CA ILE A 372 -29.84 2.05 18.40
C ILE A 372 -29.41 0.69 17.86
N GLU A 373 -30.38 -0.17 17.57
CA GLU A 373 -30.12 -1.54 17.12
C GLU A 373 -29.49 -1.58 15.71
N CYS A 374 -28.57 -2.52 15.50
CA CYS A 374 -28.09 -2.88 14.16
C CYS A 374 -29.05 -3.89 13.52
N ILE A 375 -29.68 -3.52 12.41
CA ILE A 375 -30.66 -4.35 11.71
C ILE A 375 -29.98 -5.36 10.78
N GLU A 376 -29.04 -4.88 9.95
CA GLU A 376 -28.36 -5.71 8.97
C GLU A 376 -27.00 -5.11 8.58
N ALA A 377 -26.08 -5.96 8.12
CA ALA A 377 -24.81 -5.58 7.53
C ALA A 377 -24.82 -5.79 6.01
N LYS A 378 -24.32 -4.80 5.28
CA LYS A 378 -24.25 -4.75 3.81
C LYS A 378 -22.87 -4.34 3.32
N LEU A 379 -22.56 -4.77 2.10
CA LEU A 379 -21.32 -4.42 1.42
C LEU A 379 -21.46 -3.15 0.59
N ASN A 380 -20.38 -2.38 0.51
CA ASN A 380 -20.27 -1.26 -0.40
C ASN A 380 -18.89 -1.21 -1.08
N TYR A 381 -18.87 -0.77 -2.33
CA TYR A 381 -17.65 -0.54 -3.09
C TYR A 381 -17.07 0.84 -2.76
N ILE A 382 -15.80 0.94 -2.40
CA ILE A 382 -15.19 2.16 -1.86
C ILE A 382 -15.12 3.31 -2.87
N MET A 383 -14.95 3.09 -4.17
CA MET A 383 -14.96 4.21 -5.13
C MET A 383 -16.33 4.91 -5.21
N SER A 384 -17.42 4.22 -4.91
CA SER A 384 -18.76 4.84 -4.86
C SER A 384 -18.89 5.85 -3.71
N LEU A 385 -18.12 5.67 -2.63
CA LEU A 385 -18.03 6.57 -1.49
C LEU A 385 -17.17 7.80 -1.81
N LEU A 386 -16.03 7.60 -2.48
CA LEU A 386 -15.15 8.69 -2.89
C LEU A 386 -15.83 9.63 -3.90
N GLN A 387 -16.65 9.12 -4.82
CA GLN A 387 -17.44 9.96 -5.73
C GLN A 387 -18.43 10.88 -4.99
N LYS A 388 -19.09 10.40 -3.93
CA LYS A 388 -19.99 11.24 -3.13
C LYS A 388 -19.23 12.34 -2.37
N TYR A 389 -18.09 12.02 -1.76
CA TYR A 389 -17.29 13.00 -1.02
C TYR A 389 -16.64 14.06 -1.94
N ILE A 390 -16.18 13.67 -3.14
CA ILE A 390 -15.61 14.59 -4.13
C ILE A 390 -16.69 15.56 -4.68
N MET A 391 -17.94 15.12 -4.85
CA MET A 391 -19.02 16.01 -5.27
C MET A 391 -19.42 17.04 -4.20
N THR A 392 -19.41 16.67 -2.92
CA THR A 392 -19.63 17.63 -1.82
C THR A 392 -18.48 18.62 -1.65
N ALA A 393 -17.22 18.22 -1.88
CA ALA A 393 -16.08 19.14 -1.81
C ALA A 393 -16.09 20.19 -2.94
N LYS A 394 -16.60 19.84 -4.13
CA LYS A 394 -16.78 20.81 -5.24
C LYS A 394 -17.81 21.90 -4.96
N HIS A 395 -18.79 21.67 -4.08
CA HIS A 395 -19.76 22.72 -3.71
C HIS A 395 -19.26 23.66 -2.61
N ILE A 396 -18.24 23.27 -1.82
CA ILE A 396 -17.68 24.11 -0.75
C ILE A 396 -16.56 25.03 -1.28
N MET A 397 -15.96 24.72 -2.43
CA MET A 397 -14.93 25.56 -3.06
C MET A 397 -15.48 26.62 -4.05
N CYS A 398 -16.81 26.72 -4.21
CA CYS A 398 -17.45 27.75 -5.05
C CYS A 398 -18.33 28.73 -4.25
N LEU A 399 -18.15 28.81 -2.93
CA LEU A 399 -18.57 29.92 -2.07
C LEU A 399 -17.34 30.39 -1.28
#